data_AF-V3ZPX9-F1
#
_entry.id   AF-V3ZPX9-F1
#
_cell.length_a   1.000
_cell.length_b   1.000
_cell.length_c   1.000
_cell.angle_alpha   90.00
_cell.angle_beta   90.00
_cell.angle_gamma   90.00
#
_symmetry.space_group_name_H-M   'P 1'
#
loop_
_entity.id
_entity.type
_entity.pdbx_description
1 polymer ?
#
loop_
_entity_poly.entity_id
_entity_poly.type
_entity_poly.pdbx_seq_one_letter_code
_entity_poly.pdbx_strand_id
1 'polypeptide(L)'
;IKEFIVRVVPSIYHIQSETKALQPLFATYSDQLKGVKSWKPPKKVRFFGVIVDLKQFITSNCLGFVLAGLSSHVTSVRQACYLILKQYYDRLSTATFPEVEEIKYLLELLRGSIETPSMKLCTVITVFLSKMAKLLLSPENHMYKSLTTFLMSKPTLEFDRIPGFYRFFNSSELDHHQERQWMLNMILDGLRTYDDFRIYETLYSFKLLQSYYQSLLSDLHSQTIILKIINSVCIDIETITVLYEKHGILTWFLGVILQL
;
A
#
# COMPACT_ATOMS: atom_id res chain seq x y z
N ILE A 1 -14.49 5.35 -10.62
CA ILE A 1 -13.55 4.21 -10.79
C ILE A 1 -13.67 3.59 -12.19
N LYS A 2 -14.84 3.03 -12.60
CA LYS A 2 -15.04 2.55 -13.98
C LYS A 2 -14.73 3.61 -15.04
N GLU A 3 -15.17 4.86 -14.88
CA GLU A 3 -14.81 5.94 -15.83
C GLU A 3 -13.33 6.35 -15.81
N PHE A 4 -12.65 6.26 -14.66
CA PHE A 4 -11.22 6.54 -14.56
C PHE A 4 -10.40 5.43 -15.23
N ILE A 5 -10.76 4.17 -14.98
CA ILE A 5 -10.16 3.00 -15.64
C ILE A 5 -10.48 3.03 -17.15
N VAL A 6 -11.71 3.34 -17.56
CA VAL A 6 -12.11 3.43 -18.98
C VAL A 6 -11.45 4.62 -19.71
N ARG A 7 -11.03 5.68 -19.02
CA ARG A 7 -10.30 6.81 -19.65
C ARG A 7 -8.78 6.64 -19.63
N VAL A 8 -8.22 6.00 -18.59
CA VAL A 8 -6.77 5.84 -18.39
C VAL A 8 -6.23 4.55 -19.00
N VAL A 9 -7.00 3.46 -19.01
CA VAL A 9 -6.53 2.17 -19.55
C VAL A 9 -6.38 2.18 -21.08
N PRO A 10 -7.31 2.75 -21.88
CA PRO A 10 -7.12 2.84 -23.34
C PRO A 10 -5.96 3.76 -23.75
N SER A 11 -5.62 4.76 -22.93
CA SER A 11 -4.45 5.62 -23.13
C SER A 11 -3.13 4.92 -22.74
N ILE A 12 -3.17 3.85 -21.95
CA ILE A 12 -2.02 2.94 -21.71
C ILE A 12 -1.88 1.90 -22.84
N TYR A 13 -2.98 1.45 -23.46
CA TYR A 13 -2.91 0.58 -24.65
C TYR A 13 -2.38 1.31 -25.90
N HIS A 14 -2.65 2.61 -26.04
CA HIS A 14 -1.96 3.45 -27.03
C HIS A 14 -0.46 3.65 -26.75
N ILE A 15 0.00 3.40 -25.51
CA ILE A 15 1.43 3.44 -25.12
C ILE A 15 2.13 2.10 -25.41
N GLN A 16 1.40 1.00 -25.66
CA GLN A 16 1.98 -0.33 -25.90
C GLN A 16 2.23 -0.67 -27.38
N SER A 17 1.68 0.09 -28.34
CA SER A 17 1.96 -0.10 -29.77
C SER A 17 3.24 0.59 -30.27
N GLU A 18 3.99 1.29 -29.41
CA GLU A 18 5.21 2.01 -29.78
C GLU A 18 6.44 1.50 -29.02
N THR A 19 6.57 0.18 -28.97
CA THR A 19 7.83 -0.52 -28.70
C THR A 19 8.78 -0.37 -29.90
N LYS A 20 9.50 0.77 -29.95
CA LYS A 20 10.88 0.98 -30.47
C LYS A 20 11.24 2.45 -30.73
N ALA A 21 10.29 3.39 -30.64
CA ALA A 21 10.50 4.77 -31.09
C ALA A 21 10.77 5.81 -29.98
N LEU A 22 10.73 5.44 -28.70
CA LEU A 22 10.93 6.40 -27.59
C LEU A 22 12.39 6.62 -27.16
N GLN A 23 13.38 6.02 -27.85
CA GLN A 23 14.80 6.29 -27.61
C GLN A 23 15.28 7.71 -27.99
N PRO A 24 14.79 8.38 -29.05
CA PRO A 24 15.29 9.71 -29.43
C PRO A 24 14.70 10.87 -28.61
N LEU A 25 13.54 10.67 -27.95
CA LEU A 25 12.83 11.77 -27.27
C LEU A 25 13.44 12.18 -25.92
N PHE A 26 14.25 11.31 -25.31
CA PHE A 26 15.02 11.63 -24.10
C PHE A 26 16.29 12.46 -24.40
N ALA A 27 16.83 12.41 -25.64
CA ALA A 27 17.99 13.20 -26.04
C ALA A 27 17.63 14.70 -26.19
N THR A 28 16.44 15.00 -26.71
CA THR A 28 15.98 16.36 -27.01
C THR A 28 15.71 17.22 -25.76
N TYR A 29 15.50 16.61 -24.60
CA TYR A 29 15.21 17.34 -23.35
C TYR A 29 16.47 17.81 -22.61
N SER A 30 17.65 17.25 -22.92
CA SER A 30 18.91 17.64 -22.28
C SER A 30 19.51 18.93 -22.85
N ASP A 31 19.19 19.26 -24.11
CA ASP A 31 19.69 20.46 -24.79
C ASP A 31 18.81 21.71 -24.57
N GLN A 32 17.56 21.55 -24.13
CA GLN A 32 16.64 22.68 -23.91
C GLN A 32 16.77 23.36 -22.53
N LEU A 33 17.72 22.94 -21.68
CA LEU A 33 17.96 23.55 -20.36
C LEU A 33 19.16 24.51 -20.32
N LYS A 34 19.83 24.76 -21.45
CA LYS A 34 20.88 25.78 -21.53
C LYS A 34 20.29 27.16 -21.85
N GLY A 35 19.73 27.80 -20.83
CA GLY A 35 19.56 29.25 -20.81
C GLY A 35 18.12 29.74 -20.80
N VAL A 36 17.51 29.82 -19.62
CA VAL A 36 16.43 30.78 -19.35
C VAL A 36 16.63 31.35 -17.96
N LYS A 37 16.95 32.65 -17.89
CA LYS A 37 17.05 33.43 -16.66
C LYS A 37 15.66 34.00 -16.32
N SER A 38 15.27 33.80 -15.05
CA SER A 38 14.05 34.27 -14.38
C SER A 38 12.73 33.61 -14.82
N TRP A 39 12.14 32.83 -13.93
CA TRP A 39 10.81 32.25 -14.08
C TRP A 39 9.95 32.66 -12.88
N LYS A 40 8.77 33.25 -13.15
CA LYS A 40 7.71 33.47 -12.15
C LYS A 40 6.64 32.38 -12.34
N PRO A 41 6.16 31.72 -11.26
CA PRO A 41 5.24 30.60 -11.38
C PRO A 41 3.84 31.04 -11.83
N PRO A 42 3.20 30.35 -12.79
CA PRO A 42 1.79 30.55 -13.12
C PRO A 42 0.88 29.84 -12.10
N LYS A 43 -0.25 30.49 -11.76
CA LYS A 43 -1.16 30.09 -10.66
C LYS A 43 -2.01 28.83 -10.89
N LYS A 44 -1.91 28.10 -12.02
CA LYS A 44 -2.58 26.80 -12.23
C LYS A 44 -1.82 25.97 -13.28
N VAL A 45 -1.41 24.74 -12.96
CA VAL A 45 -0.64 23.86 -13.87
C VAL A 45 -1.45 22.60 -14.24
N ARG A 46 -1.58 22.31 -15.55
CA ARG A 46 -2.48 21.30 -16.16
C ARG A 46 -1.99 19.85 -16.01
N PHE A 47 -2.87 18.89 -15.74
CA PHE A 47 -2.61 17.42 -15.65
C PHE A 47 -3.09 16.77 -16.95
N PHE A 48 -2.25 16.51 -17.96
CA PHE A 48 -2.76 16.03 -19.28
C PHE A 48 -3.98 16.86 -19.80
N GLY A 49 -3.99 18.19 -19.54
CA GLY A 49 -5.13 19.08 -19.85
C GLY A 49 -6.27 19.15 -18.83
N VAL A 50 -6.32 18.27 -17.82
CA VAL A 50 -7.38 18.20 -16.79
C VAL A 50 -6.91 18.85 -15.49
N ILE A 51 -7.79 19.62 -14.86
CA ILE A 51 -7.59 20.14 -13.50
C ILE A 51 -8.10 19.07 -12.55
N VAL A 52 -7.21 18.52 -11.71
CA VAL A 52 -7.56 17.52 -10.70
C VAL A 52 -7.42 18.16 -9.33
N ASP A 53 -8.51 18.16 -8.56
CA ASP A 53 -8.45 18.47 -7.13
C ASP A 53 -7.71 17.35 -6.40
N LEU A 54 -6.58 17.71 -5.79
CA LEU A 54 -5.68 16.77 -5.13
C LEU A 54 -6.32 16.15 -3.88
N LYS A 55 -7.07 16.93 -3.10
CA LYS A 55 -7.78 16.39 -1.93
C LYS A 55 -8.87 15.44 -2.39
N GLN A 56 -9.62 15.81 -3.43
CA GLN A 56 -10.64 14.94 -4.00
C GLN A 56 -10.07 13.62 -4.57
N PHE A 57 -8.86 13.69 -5.13
CA PHE A 57 -8.15 12.51 -5.63
C PHE A 57 -7.86 11.49 -4.52
N ILE A 58 -7.54 11.95 -3.32
CA ILE A 58 -7.37 11.08 -2.15
C ILE A 58 -8.72 10.61 -1.61
N THR A 59 -9.70 11.51 -1.41
CA THR A 59 -11.00 11.13 -0.84
C THR A 59 -11.75 10.12 -1.71
N SER A 60 -11.56 10.18 -3.03
CA SER A 60 -12.09 9.22 -4.01
C SER A 60 -11.29 7.91 -4.09
N ASN A 61 -10.28 7.74 -3.24
CA ASN A 61 -9.36 6.60 -3.21
C ASN A 61 -8.55 6.38 -4.50
N CYS A 62 -8.39 7.42 -5.34
CA CYS A 62 -7.59 7.32 -6.55
C CYS A 62 -6.10 7.18 -6.21
N LEU A 63 -5.61 7.89 -5.19
CA LEU A 63 -4.23 7.74 -4.72
C LEU A 63 -3.97 6.31 -4.20
N GLY A 64 -4.90 5.75 -3.42
CA GLY A 64 -4.82 4.35 -2.99
C GLY A 64 -4.80 3.36 -4.16
N PHE A 65 -5.61 3.60 -5.20
CA PHE A 65 -5.58 2.76 -6.40
C PHE A 65 -4.23 2.82 -7.13
N VAL A 66 -3.63 4.02 -7.24
CA VAL A 66 -2.29 4.19 -7.85
C VAL A 66 -1.22 3.48 -7.03
N LEU A 67 -1.27 3.60 -5.70
CA LEU A 67 -0.36 2.91 -4.78
C LEU A 67 -0.50 1.39 -4.87
N ALA A 68 -1.73 0.87 -4.92
CA ALA A 68 -2.00 -0.56 -5.15
C ALA A 68 -1.43 -1.05 -6.49
N GLY A 69 -1.46 -0.23 -7.53
CA GLY A 69 -0.87 -0.58 -8.84
C GLY A 69 0.63 -0.86 -8.81
N LEU A 70 1.35 -0.42 -7.78
CA LEU A 70 2.78 -0.72 -7.59
C LEU A 70 3.05 -2.20 -7.28
N SER A 71 2.05 -2.97 -6.84
CA SER A 71 2.18 -4.42 -6.63
C SER A 71 1.89 -5.25 -7.89
N SER A 72 1.50 -4.62 -9.00
CA SER A 72 1.20 -5.31 -10.24
C SER A 72 2.40 -6.10 -10.76
N HIS A 73 2.17 -7.32 -11.25
CA HIS A 73 3.19 -8.11 -11.94
C HIS A 73 3.63 -7.48 -13.27
N VAL A 74 2.79 -6.61 -13.86
CA VAL A 74 3.06 -5.98 -15.15
C VAL A 74 3.90 -4.70 -14.97
N THR A 75 5.13 -4.70 -15.51
CA THR A 75 6.08 -3.58 -15.36
C THR A 75 5.55 -2.25 -15.90
N SER A 76 4.83 -2.25 -17.03
CA SER A 76 4.26 -1.02 -17.61
C SER A 76 3.20 -0.39 -16.70
N VAL A 77 2.42 -1.19 -15.98
CA VAL A 77 1.44 -0.70 -15.00
C VAL A 77 2.17 -0.03 -13.85
N ARG A 78 3.22 -0.67 -13.30
CA ARG A 78 4.02 -0.07 -12.23
C ARG A 78 4.67 1.24 -12.66
N GLN A 79 5.21 1.31 -13.87
CA GLN A 79 5.78 2.54 -14.45
C GLN A 79 4.75 3.66 -14.53
N ALA A 80 3.55 3.38 -15.05
CA ALA A 80 2.48 4.36 -15.10
C ALA A 80 2.10 4.87 -13.70
N CYS A 81 2.00 3.97 -12.72
CA CYS A 81 1.73 4.34 -11.33
C CYS A 81 2.82 5.23 -10.72
N TYR A 82 4.10 4.89 -10.91
CA TYR A 82 5.21 5.73 -10.45
C TYR A 82 5.21 7.12 -11.10
N LEU A 83 4.90 7.21 -12.40
CA LEU A 83 4.76 8.49 -13.09
C LEU A 83 3.61 9.33 -12.53
N ILE A 84 2.46 8.71 -12.25
CA ILE A 84 1.32 9.40 -11.63
C ILE A 84 1.69 9.90 -10.23
N LEU A 85 2.38 9.08 -9.41
CA LEU A 85 2.83 9.49 -8.07
C LEU A 85 3.81 10.66 -8.12
N LYS A 86 4.77 10.65 -9.05
CA LYS A 86 5.69 11.77 -9.26
C LYS A 86 4.92 13.06 -9.60
N GLN A 87 4.02 13.00 -10.58
CA GLN A 87 3.22 14.16 -10.99
C GLN A 87 2.29 14.66 -9.87
N TYR A 88 1.75 13.75 -9.07
CA TYR A 88 0.94 14.08 -7.92
C TYR A 88 1.79 14.81 -6.87
N TYR A 89 2.97 14.28 -6.55
CA TYR A 89 3.92 14.88 -5.63
C TYR A 89 4.34 16.29 -6.04
N ASP A 90 4.73 16.49 -7.30
CA ASP A 90 5.16 17.80 -7.81
C ASP A 90 4.09 18.88 -7.59
N ARG A 91 2.81 18.50 -7.64
CA ARG A 91 1.67 19.43 -7.46
C ARG A 91 1.34 19.73 -6.01
N LEU A 92 1.71 18.85 -5.07
CA LEU A 92 1.52 19.11 -3.64
C LEU A 92 2.23 20.39 -3.19
N SER A 93 3.30 20.80 -3.88
CA SER A 93 3.99 22.08 -3.63
C SER A 93 3.09 23.31 -3.77
N THR A 94 2.01 23.22 -4.56
CA THR A 94 1.07 24.32 -4.84
C THR A 94 -0.31 24.09 -4.20
N ALA A 95 -0.47 23.01 -3.45
CA ALA A 95 -1.72 22.64 -2.82
C ALA A 95 -1.97 23.46 -1.55
N THR A 96 -3.25 23.69 -1.22
CA THR A 96 -3.65 24.54 -0.09
C THR A 96 -4.56 23.83 0.92
N PHE A 97 -4.52 22.50 1.01
CA PHE A 97 -5.27 21.76 2.03
C PHE A 97 -4.39 21.47 3.26
N PRO A 98 -4.98 21.30 4.46
CA PRO A 98 -4.20 21.13 5.70
C PRO A 98 -3.22 19.96 5.67
N GLU A 99 -3.62 18.84 5.08
CA GLU A 99 -2.92 17.56 5.16
C GLU A 99 -1.79 17.39 4.11
N VAL A 100 -1.37 18.48 3.47
CA VAL A 100 -0.39 18.43 2.36
C VAL A 100 0.96 17.88 2.82
N GLU A 101 1.45 18.29 3.99
CA GLU A 101 2.78 17.91 4.47
C GLU A 101 2.82 16.44 4.91
N GLU A 102 1.75 15.93 5.53
CA GLU A 102 1.63 14.52 5.89
C GLU A 102 1.59 13.63 4.64
N ILE A 103 0.88 14.06 3.59
CA ILE A 103 0.84 13.33 2.32
C ILE A 103 2.19 13.38 1.61
N LYS A 104 2.87 14.54 1.62
CA LYS A 104 4.25 14.64 1.09
C LYS A 104 5.19 13.71 1.83
N TYR A 105 5.11 13.67 3.16
CA TYR A 105 5.93 12.79 3.98
C TYR A 105 5.70 11.31 3.65
N LEU A 106 4.44 10.87 3.52
CA LEU A 106 4.13 9.50 3.10
C LEU A 106 4.75 9.15 1.73
N LEU A 107 4.70 10.07 0.77
CA LEU A 107 5.26 9.89 -0.57
C LEU A 107 6.79 9.95 -0.58
N GLU A 108 7.42 10.79 0.24
CA GLU A 108 8.88 10.82 0.41
C GLU A 108 9.39 9.55 1.10
N LEU A 109 8.67 9.05 2.11
CA LEU A 109 9.00 7.77 2.75
C LEU A 109 8.97 6.62 1.74
N LEU A 110 7.93 6.57 0.90
CA LEU A 110 7.86 5.62 -0.21
C LEU A 110 9.03 5.82 -1.17
N ARG A 111 9.28 7.06 -1.62
CA ARG A 111 10.36 7.38 -2.57
C ARG A 111 11.73 6.97 -2.04
N GLY A 112 12.04 7.27 -0.78
CA GLY A 112 13.31 6.93 -0.14
C GLY A 112 13.51 5.43 0.07
N SER A 113 12.45 4.63 -0.04
CA SER A 113 12.50 3.18 0.14
C SER A 113 12.63 2.41 -1.20
N ILE A 114 12.51 3.09 -2.34
CA ILE A 114 12.61 2.44 -3.66
C ILE A 114 14.08 2.32 -4.06
N GLU A 115 14.55 1.09 -4.20
CA GLU A 115 15.95 0.81 -4.55
C GLU A 115 16.16 0.71 -6.07
N THR A 116 15.16 0.24 -6.81
CA THR A 116 15.25 -0.02 -8.26
C THR A 116 14.12 0.64 -9.05
N PRO A 117 14.37 1.08 -10.30
CA PRO A 117 13.32 1.63 -11.15
C PRO A 117 12.20 0.62 -11.38
N SER A 118 10.95 1.06 -11.20
CA SER A 118 9.77 0.20 -11.40
C SER A 118 9.74 -1.05 -10.50
N MET A 119 10.36 -0.96 -9.32
CA MET A 119 10.33 -1.99 -8.29
C MET A 119 8.88 -2.45 -8.04
N LYS A 120 8.67 -3.77 -7.99
CA LYS A 120 7.39 -4.33 -7.55
C LYS A 120 7.37 -4.27 -6.03
N LEU A 121 6.31 -3.67 -5.46
CA LEU A 121 6.08 -3.71 -4.02
C LEU A 121 5.18 -4.89 -3.67
N CYS A 122 5.33 -5.41 -2.46
CA CYS A 122 4.40 -6.41 -1.97
C CYS A 122 3.05 -5.78 -1.65
N THR A 123 1.98 -6.54 -1.85
CA THR A 123 0.62 -6.03 -1.80
C THR A 123 0.30 -5.48 -0.41
N VAL A 124 0.76 -6.13 0.66
CA VAL A 124 0.61 -5.64 2.05
C VAL A 124 1.17 -4.22 2.25
N ILE A 125 2.29 -3.89 1.63
CA ILE A 125 2.90 -2.55 1.69
C ILE A 125 2.03 -1.55 0.94
N THR A 126 1.57 -1.90 -0.26
CA THR A 126 0.72 -1.00 -1.05
C THR A 126 -0.64 -0.76 -0.40
N VAL A 127 -1.20 -1.77 0.27
CA VAL A 127 -2.44 -1.67 1.06
C VAL A 127 -2.22 -0.76 2.27
N PHE A 128 -1.12 -0.94 2.99
CA PHE A 128 -0.72 -0.06 4.10
C PHE A 128 -0.68 1.40 3.63
N LEU A 129 0.08 1.68 2.57
CA LEU A 129 0.22 3.02 2.01
C LEU A 129 -1.12 3.61 1.56
N SER A 130 -1.97 2.80 0.93
CA SER A 130 -3.30 3.22 0.47
C SER A 130 -4.21 3.59 1.64
N LYS A 131 -4.21 2.78 2.71
CA LYS A 131 -4.98 3.05 3.93
C LYS A 131 -4.44 4.29 4.65
N MET A 132 -3.12 4.43 4.75
CA MET A 132 -2.46 5.60 5.34
C MET A 132 -2.82 6.88 4.59
N ALA A 133 -2.73 6.88 3.25
CA ALA A 133 -3.07 8.04 2.44
C ALA A 133 -4.50 8.55 2.73
N LYS A 134 -5.45 7.63 2.93
CA LYS A 134 -6.83 7.99 3.28
C LYS A 134 -6.98 8.40 4.74
N LEU A 135 -6.31 7.70 5.66
CA LEU A 135 -6.32 8.00 7.10
C LEU A 135 -5.78 9.40 7.40
N LEU A 136 -4.76 9.84 6.66
CA LEU A 136 -4.15 11.16 6.85
C LEU A 136 -5.15 12.32 6.64
N LEU A 137 -6.27 12.09 5.96
CA LEU A 137 -7.35 13.07 5.77
C LEU A 137 -8.42 13.02 6.87
N SER A 138 -8.27 12.13 7.84
CA SER A 138 -9.26 11.82 8.88
C SER A 138 -8.63 11.86 10.28
N PRO A 139 -8.27 13.05 10.78
CA PRO A 139 -7.72 13.21 12.13
C PRO A 139 -8.68 12.76 13.25
N GLU A 140 -9.97 12.70 12.97
CA GLU A 140 -11.02 12.16 13.85
C GLU A 140 -10.97 10.63 14.02
N ASN A 141 -10.22 9.93 13.18
CA ASN A 141 -10.11 8.48 13.27
C ASN A 141 -9.29 8.08 14.50
N HIS A 142 -9.81 7.15 15.31
CA HIS A 142 -9.12 6.62 16.49
C HIS A 142 -7.70 6.12 16.20
N MET A 143 -7.49 5.50 15.03
CA MET A 143 -6.17 4.98 14.62
C MET A 143 -5.21 6.07 14.14
N TYR A 144 -5.67 7.31 13.91
CA TYR A 144 -4.88 8.39 13.32
C TYR A 144 -3.60 8.63 14.10
N LYS A 145 -3.70 8.87 15.41
CA LYS A 145 -2.55 9.17 16.28
C LYS A 145 -1.54 8.02 16.32
N SER A 146 -2.01 6.79 16.53
CA SER A 146 -1.14 5.60 16.59
C SER A 146 -0.38 5.36 15.29
N LEU A 147 -1.06 5.46 14.15
CA LEU A 147 -0.47 5.18 12.83
C LEU A 147 0.41 6.32 12.32
N THR A 148 0.03 7.58 12.55
CA THR A 148 0.87 8.73 12.19
C THR A 148 2.15 8.75 13.02
N THR A 149 2.05 8.50 14.34
CA THR A 149 3.24 8.39 15.21
C THR A 149 4.16 7.26 14.75
N PHE A 150 3.60 6.11 14.39
CA PHE A 150 4.37 5.01 13.82
C PHE A 150 5.05 5.41 12.51
N LEU A 151 4.32 6.05 11.58
CA LEU A 151 4.87 6.47 10.29
C LEU A 151 6.02 7.47 10.50
N MET A 152 5.83 8.48 11.34
CA MET A 152 6.81 9.54 11.63
C MET A 152 8.06 9.02 12.36
N SER A 153 7.97 7.87 13.01
CA SER A 153 9.12 7.24 13.69
C SER A 153 10.09 6.53 12.73
N LYS A 154 9.74 6.44 11.44
CA LYS A 154 10.48 5.65 10.46
C LYS A 154 11.21 6.54 9.45
N PRO A 155 12.51 6.31 9.19
CA PRO A 155 13.25 7.02 8.14
C PRO A 155 12.93 6.48 6.74
N THR A 156 12.58 5.20 6.65
CA THR A 156 12.21 4.48 5.42
C THR A 156 11.17 3.38 5.74
N LEU A 157 10.51 2.86 4.71
CA LEU A 157 9.66 1.68 4.79
C LEU A 157 10.49 0.42 4.65
N GLU A 158 10.18 -0.54 5.51
CA GLU A 158 10.71 -1.90 5.45
C GLU A 158 9.76 -2.75 4.60
N PHE A 159 10.24 -3.27 3.47
CA PHE A 159 9.43 -4.08 2.54
C PHE A 159 9.50 -5.58 2.79
N ASP A 160 10.33 -6.01 3.74
CA ASP A 160 10.56 -7.41 4.13
C ASP A 160 9.57 -7.92 5.20
N ARG A 161 8.73 -7.03 5.73
CA ARG A 161 7.81 -7.32 6.82
C ARG A 161 6.51 -6.55 6.75
N ILE A 162 5.52 -7.05 7.48
CA ILE A 162 4.21 -6.41 7.65
C ILE A 162 4.39 -5.11 8.47
N PRO A 163 4.04 -3.92 7.94
CA PRO A 163 4.23 -2.65 8.64
C PRO A 163 3.51 -2.62 9.99
N GLY A 164 4.27 -2.38 11.07
CA GLY A 164 3.72 -2.18 12.41
C GLY A 164 3.13 -3.44 13.07
N PHE A 165 3.26 -4.63 12.48
CA PHE A 165 2.56 -5.83 12.96
C PHE A 165 2.77 -6.12 14.44
N TYR A 166 4.02 -6.27 14.90
CA TYR A 166 4.27 -6.55 16.32
C TYR A 166 3.82 -5.43 17.24
N ARG A 167 3.95 -4.17 16.81
CA ARG A 167 3.57 -3.01 17.61
C ARG A 167 2.06 -3.01 17.86
N PHE A 168 1.28 -3.10 16.80
CA PHE A 168 -0.18 -2.94 16.87
C PHE A 168 -0.88 -4.23 17.29
N PHE A 169 -0.38 -5.40 16.89
CA PHE A 169 -1.00 -6.67 17.24
C PHE A 169 -0.82 -7.01 18.74
N ASN A 170 0.35 -6.71 19.31
CA ASN A 170 0.66 -6.95 20.71
C ASN A 170 0.53 -5.70 21.59
N SER A 171 -0.20 -4.69 21.12
CA SER A 171 -0.42 -3.46 21.87
C SER A 171 -1.14 -3.73 23.19
N SER A 172 -0.72 -3.02 24.23
CA SER A 172 -1.36 -2.96 25.54
C SER A 172 -2.00 -1.58 25.80
N GLU A 173 -2.07 -0.73 24.79
CA GLU A 173 -2.68 0.60 24.88
C GLU A 173 -4.21 0.50 25.02
N LEU A 174 -4.87 1.59 25.37
CA LEU A 174 -6.35 1.62 25.48
C LEU A 174 -7.03 1.22 24.16
N ASP A 175 -6.42 1.57 23.02
CA ASP A 175 -6.94 1.31 21.67
C ASP A 175 -6.49 -0.04 21.08
N HIS A 176 -5.94 -0.95 21.91
CA HIS A 176 -5.38 -2.23 21.44
C HIS A 176 -6.36 -3.08 20.61
N HIS A 177 -7.67 -3.00 20.88
CA HIS A 177 -8.68 -3.73 20.11
C HIS A 177 -8.77 -3.19 18.68
N GLN A 178 -8.86 -1.86 18.52
CA GLN A 178 -8.89 -1.19 17.23
C GLN A 178 -7.58 -1.41 16.46
N GLU A 179 -6.45 -1.37 17.15
CA GLU A 179 -5.13 -1.62 16.55
C GLU A 179 -5.02 -3.06 16.01
N ARG A 180 -5.46 -4.06 16.78
CA ARG A 180 -5.52 -5.46 16.32
C ARG A 180 -6.47 -5.63 15.14
N GLN A 181 -7.66 -5.04 15.20
CA GLN A 181 -8.62 -5.09 14.09
C GLN A 181 -8.06 -4.46 12.82
N TRP A 182 -7.37 -3.33 12.95
CA TRP A 182 -6.72 -2.68 11.82
C TRP A 182 -5.65 -3.59 11.20
N MET A 183 -4.82 -4.23 12.03
CA MET A 183 -3.81 -5.18 11.56
C MET A 183 -4.42 -6.39 10.87
N LEU A 184 -5.45 -7.02 11.47
CA LEU A 184 -6.13 -8.18 10.89
C LEU A 184 -6.72 -7.86 9.51
N ASN A 185 -7.38 -6.71 9.37
CA ASN A 185 -7.91 -6.27 8.08
C ASN A 185 -6.80 -5.95 7.08
N MET A 186 -5.68 -5.36 7.51
CA MET A 186 -4.54 -5.09 6.63
C MET A 186 -3.91 -6.38 6.12
N ILE A 187 -3.76 -7.39 6.98
CA ILE A 187 -3.24 -8.72 6.65
C ILE A 187 -4.14 -9.39 5.63
N LEU A 188 -5.46 -9.41 5.88
CA LEU A 188 -6.45 -10.00 4.98
C LEU A 188 -6.47 -9.31 3.60
N ASP A 189 -6.43 -7.97 3.59
CA ASP A 189 -6.46 -7.20 2.33
C ASP A 189 -5.17 -7.37 1.52
N GLY A 190 -4.03 -7.50 2.21
CA GLY A 190 -2.69 -7.53 1.65
C GLY A 190 -2.19 -8.89 1.18
N LEU A 191 -2.83 -10.00 1.58
CA LEU A 191 -2.40 -11.34 1.20
C LEU A 191 -3.04 -11.74 -0.15
N ARG A 192 -2.31 -11.56 -1.25
CA ARG A 192 -2.82 -11.83 -2.61
C ARG A 192 -1.97 -12.79 -3.43
N THR A 193 -0.68 -12.85 -3.17
CA THR A 193 0.29 -13.62 -3.95
C THR A 193 1.19 -14.44 -3.03
N TYR A 194 1.88 -15.42 -3.60
CA TYR A 194 2.88 -16.20 -2.87
C TYR A 194 4.01 -15.32 -2.31
N ASP A 195 4.42 -14.27 -3.04
CA ASP A 195 5.41 -13.29 -2.54
C ASP A 195 4.92 -12.61 -1.25
N ASP A 196 3.62 -12.30 -1.17
CA ASP A 196 3.01 -11.73 0.03
C ASP A 196 3.01 -12.75 1.18
N PHE A 197 2.71 -14.03 0.90
CA PHE A 197 2.77 -15.09 1.91
C PHE A 197 4.14 -15.20 2.59
N ARG A 198 5.23 -15.10 1.81
CA ARG A 198 6.59 -15.18 2.37
C ARG A 198 6.87 -14.07 3.39
N ILE A 199 6.37 -12.86 3.16
CA ILE A 199 6.49 -11.74 4.12
C ILE A 199 5.76 -12.02 5.43
N TYR A 200 4.69 -12.81 5.38
CA TYR A 200 3.89 -13.14 6.55
C TYR A 200 4.52 -14.32 7.32
N GLU A 201 5.29 -15.17 6.62
CA GLU A 201 6.05 -16.26 7.23
C GLU A 201 7.27 -15.75 8.03
N THR A 202 7.98 -14.71 7.55
CA THR A 202 9.26 -14.25 8.12
C THR A 202 9.21 -13.88 9.61
N LEU A 203 8.03 -13.54 10.14
CA LEU A 203 7.85 -13.07 11.52
C LEU A 203 6.89 -13.94 12.35
N TYR A 204 6.72 -15.22 11.99
CA TYR A 204 5.79 -16.12 12.67
C TYR A 204 4.36 -15.56 12.79
N SER A 205 3.95 -14.68 11.87
CA SER A 205 2.67 -13.98 11.96
C SER A 205 1.50 -14.97 12.04
N PHE A 206 1.56 -16.08 11.29
CA PHE A 206 0.54 -17.13 11.37
C PHE A 206 0.44 -17.80 12.75
N LYS A 207 1.55 -18.03 13.44
CA LYS A 207 1.51 -18.62 14.80
C LYS A 207 0.88 -17.65 15.79
N LEU A 208 1.17 -16.35 15.65
CA LEU A 208 0.55 -15.31 16.47
C LEU A 208 -0.96 -15.19 16.20
N LEU A 209 -1.39 -15.26 14.94
CA LEU A 209 -2.81 -15.28 14.57
C LEU A 209 -3.52 -16.50 15.16
N GLN A 210 -2.93 -17.69 15.02
CA GLN A 210 -3.44 -18.94 15.58
C GLN A 210 -3.57 -18.88 17.11
N SER A 211 -2.54 -18.36 17.79
CA SER A 211 -2.54 -18.20 19.25
C SER A 211 -3.57 -17.16 19.69
N TYR A 212 -3.70 -16.05 18.97
CA TYR A 212 -4.70 -15.03 19.28
C TYR A 212 -6.11 -15.58 19.14
N TYR A 213 -6.41 -16.35 18.09
CA TYR A 213 -7.73 -16.96 17.87
C TYR A 213 -8.20 -17.77 19.09
N GLN A 214 -7.30 -18.56 19.69
CA GLN A 214 -7.59 -19.43 20.84
C GLN A 214 -7.56 -18.67 22.18
N SER A 215 -7.15 -17.41 22.18
CA SER A 215 -7.10 -16.59 23.39
C SER A 215 -8.50 -16.09 23.78
N LEU A 216 -8.71 -15.91 25.08
CA LEU A 216 -9.91 -15.28 25.64
C LEU A 216 -10.08 -13.81 25.22
N LEU A 217 -9.06 -13.21 24.60
CA LEU A 217 -9.05 -11.83 24.12
C LEU A 217 -9.53 -11.70 22.66
N SER A 218 -9.77 -12.82 21.97
CA SER A 218 -10.28 -12.80 20.60
C SER A 218 -11.80 -12.81 20.60
N ASP A 219 -12.38 -11.82 19.93
CA ASP A 219 -13.80 -11.77 19.65
C ASP A 219 -14.14 -12.56 18.38
N LEU A 220 -15.44 -12.87 18.21
CA LEU A 220 -15.94 -13.61 17.05
C LEU A 220 -15.58 -12.93 15.72
N HIS A 221 -15.53 -11.59 15.72
CA HIS A 221 -15.13 -10.82 14.54
C HIS A 221 -13.67 -11.07 14.16
N SER A 222 -12.74 -11.00 15.11
CA SER A 222 -11.34 -11.33 14.89
C SER A 222 -11.16 -12.77 14.44
N GLN A 223 -11.85 -13.72 15.10
CA GLN A 223 -11.81 -15.14 14.73
C GLN A 223 -12.24 -15.35 13.28
N THR A 224 -13.31 -14.69 12.86
CA THR A 224 -13.80 -14.73 11.48
C THR A 224 -12.76 -14.19 10.49
N ILE A 225 -12.09 -13.09 10.82
CA ILE A 225 -11.03 -12.53 9.95
C ILE A 225 -9.84 -13.49 9.88
N ILE A 226 -9.41 -14.07 11.00
CA ILE A 226 -8.31 -15.04 11.05
C ILE A 226 -8.60 -16.26 10.18
N LEU A 227 -9.82 -16.81 10.24
CA LEU A 227 -10.22 -17.92 9.36
C LEU A 227 -10.22 -17.51 7.89
N LYS A 228 -10.66 -16.28 7.55
CA LYS A 228 -10.56 -15.76 6.19
C LYS A 228 -9.11 -15.60 5.74
N ILE A 229 -8.21 -15.14 6.62
CA ILE A 229 -6.78 -15.05 6.33
C ILE A 229 -6.23 -16.44 6.01
N ILE A 230 -6.46 -17.43 6.88
CA ILE A 230 -6.00 -18.81 6.67
C ILE A 230 -6.53 -19.35 5.33
N ASN A 231 -7.83 -19.17 5.06
CA ASN A 231 -8.43 -19.60 3.80
C ASN A 231 -7.80 -18.89 2.58
N SER A 232 -7.45 -17.60 2.70
CA SER A 232 -6.79 -16.85 1.63
C SER A 232 -5.33 -17.23 1.42
N VAL A 233 -4.68 -17.92 2.36
CA VAL A 233 -3.33 -18.48 2.16
C VAL A 233 -3.38 -19.76 1.34
N CYS A 234 -4.44 -20.56 1.48
CA CYS A 234 -4.59 -21.87 0.86
C CYS A 234 -4.88 -21.80 -0.65
N ILE A 235 -4.09 -21.03 -1.40
CA ILE A 235 -4.22 -20.83 -2.84
C ILE A 235 -3.48 -21.93 -3.61
N ASP A 236 -2.31 -22.34 -3.13
CA ASP A 236 -1.43 -23.29 -3.79
C ASP A 236 -0.90 -24.36 -2.82
N ILE A 237 -0.40 -25.46 -3.39
CA ILE A 237 0.04 -26.60 -2.57
C ILE A 237 1.27 -26.28 -1.74
N GLU A 238 2.13 -25.36 -2.19
CA GLU A 238 3.34 -24.99 -1.47
C GLU A 238 3.01 -24.26 -0.16
N THR A 239 2.10 -23.28 -0.21
CA THR A 239 1.66 -22.58 1.02
C THR A 239 0.95 -23.51 1.99
N ILE A 240 0.13 -24.44 1.49
CA ILE A 240 -0.55 -25.44 2.31
C ILE A 240 0.47 -26.35 3.01
N THR A 241 1.49 -26.83 2.28
CA THR A 241 2.57 -27.64 2.86
C THR A 241 3.31 -26.88 3.95
N VAL A 242 3.63 -25.59 3.73
CA VAL A 242 4.26 -24.75 4.78
C VAL A 242 3.35 -24.61 6.01
N LEU A 243 2.05 -24.36 5.81
CA LEU A 243 1.08 -24.28 6.91
C LEU A 243 0.98 -25.61 7.69
N TYR A 244 1.02 -26.73 7.00
CA TYR A 244 1.01 -28.07 7.59
C TYR A 244 2.29 -28.33 8.38
N GLU A 245 3.46 -28.22 7.75
CA GLU A 245 4.74 -28.64 8.32
C GLU A 245 5.26 -27.67 9.40
N LYS A 246 5.17 -26.35 9.17
CA LYS A 246 5.79 -25.35 10.06
C LYS A 246 4.82 -24.72 11.05
N HIS A 247 3.54 -24.67 10.70
CA HIS A 247 2.51 -23.99 11.49
C HIS A 247 1.49 -24.94 12.14
N GLY A 248 1.61 -26.26 11.96
CA GLY A 248 0.77 -27.24 12.66
C GLY A 248 -0.72 -27.00 12.45
N ILE A 249 -1.12 -26.54 11.27
CA ILE A 249 -2.48 -26.02 11.02
C ILE A 249 -3.58 -27.05 11.33
N LEU A 250 -3.33 -28.34 11.09
CA LEU A 250 -4.30 -29.41 11.40
C LEU A 250 -4.52 -29.58 12.91
N THR A 251 -3.44 -29.56 13.70
CA THR A 251 -3.53 -29.62 15.16
C THR A 251 -4.27 -28.40 15.70
N TRP A 252 -4.01 -27.23 15.13
CA TRP A 252 -4.73 -26.01 15.48
C TRP A 252 -6.22 -26.11 15.16
N PHE A 253 -6.60 -26.58 13.95
CA PHE A 253 -8.00 -26.79 13.57
C PHE A 253 -8.72 -27.79 14.48
N LEU A 254 -8.05 -28.88 14.87
CA LEU A 254 -8.61 -29.83 15.83
C LEU A 254 -8.92 -29.13 17.16
N GLY A 255 -8.01 -28.28 17.64
CA GLY A 255 -8.23 -27.47 18.84
C GLY A 255 -9.41 -26.50 18.71
N VAL A 256 -9.60 -25.90 17.53
CA VAL A 256 -10.77 -25.04 17.25
C VAL A 256 -12.07 -25.84 17.31
N ILE A 257 -12.12 -27.03 16.70
CA ILE A 257 -13.32 -27.88 16.69
C ILE A 257 -13.68 -28.35 18.10
N LEU A 258 -12.68 -28.68 18.94
CA LEU A 258 -12.91 -29.10 20.32
C LEU A 258 -13.45 -27.98 21.23
N GLN A 259 -13.39 -26.73 20.80
CA GLN A 259 -13.88 -25.55 21.54
C GLN A 259 -15.29 -25.10 21.10
N LEU A 260 -15.85 -25.69 20.03
CA LEU A 260 -17.22 -25.46 19.55
C LEU A 260 -18.21 -26.40 20.25
#